data_AF-A0A0S7XN79-F1
#
_entry.id   AF-A0A0S7XN79-F1
#
_cell.length_a   1.000
_cell.length_b   1.000
_cell.length_c   1.000
_cell.angle_alpha   90.00
_cell.angle_beta   90.00
_cell.angle_gamma   90.00
#
_symmetry.space_group_name_H-M   'P 1'
#
loop_
_entity.id
_entity.type
_entity.pdbx_description
1 polymer ?
#
loop_
_entity_poly.entity_id
_entity_poly.type
_entity_poly.pdbx_seq_one_letter_code
_entity_poly.pdbx_strand_id
1 'polypeptide(L)' 'MIQNQNTFDRFARIIVGGICMLAASYISMPTMFVFVLLILGLYLMFSGLAGHCVLYKMLGIKTCK' A
#
# COMPACT_ATOMS: atom_id res chain seq x y z
N MET A 1 20.51 13.62 5.32
CA MET A 1 20.04 12.83 6.48
C MET A 1 18.79 13.46 7.05
N ILE A 2 17.64 13.21 6.39
CA ILE A 2 16.26 13.17 6.92
C ILE A 2 15.51 12.10 6.10
N GLN A 3 15.76 10.83 6.40
CA GLN A 3 14.87 9.75 5.97
C GLN A 3 13.71 9.73 6.95
N ASN A 4 12.64 10.46 6.60
CA ASN A 4 11.40 10.44 7.38
C ASN A 4 10.18 10.23 6.49
N GLN A 5 10.19 9.20 5.64
CA GLN A 5 8.93 8.45 5.51
C GLN A 5 8.89 7.52 6.71
N ASN A 6 8.10 7.93 7.71
CA ASN A 6 7.88 7.19 8.92
C ASN A 6 7.53 5.74 8.54
N THR A 7 8.33 4.76 8.95
CA THR A 7 8.06 3.32 8.73
C THR A 7 6.64 2.95 9.17
N PHE A 8 6.09 3.74 10.11
CA PHE A 8 4.70 3.72 10.54
C PHE A 8 3.68 4.02 9.43
N ASP A 9 3.89 5.01 8.56
CA ASP A 9 2.99 5.32 7.43
C ASP A 9 2.96 4.18 6.41
N ARG A 10 4.11 3.56 6.19
CA ARG A 10 4.23 2.36 5.34
C ARG A 10 3.43 1.19 5.92
N PHE A 11 3.63 0.90 7.20
CA PHE A 11 2.91 -0.16 7.89
C PHE A 11 1.41 0.11 7.93
N ALA A 12 1.00 1.36 8.19
CA ALA A 12 -0.39 1.76 8.18
C ALA A 12 -1.04 1.51 6.81
N ARG A 13 -0.39 1.85 5.69
CA ARG A 13 -0.92 1.57 4.34
C ARG A 13 -1.04 0.09 4.03
N ILE A 14 -0.08 -0.73 4.46
CA ILE A 14 -0.15 -2.19 4.30
C ILE A 14 -1.29 -2.77 5.13
N ILE A 15 -1.44 -2.34 6.39
CA ILE A 15 -2.51 -2.78 7.28
C ILE A 15 -3.88 -2.36 6.72
N VAL A 16 -4.04 -1.10 6.33
CA VAL A 16 -5.29 -0.59 5.76
C VAL A 16 -5.62 -1.27 4.43
N GLY A 17 -4.62 -1.49 3.56
CA GLY A 17 -4.80 -2.25 2.31
C GLY A 17 -5.22 -3.69 2.56
N GLY A 18 -4.57 -4.37 3.52
CA GLY A 18 -4.93 -5.72 3.94
C GLY A 18 -6.33 -5.81 4.53
N ILE A 19 -6.72 -4.85 5.37
CA ILE A 19 -8.09 -4.75 5.91
C ILE A 19 -9.12 -4.54 4.78
N CYS A 20 -8.80 -3.71 3.78
CA CYS A 20 -9.69 -3.53 2.62
C CYS A 20 -9.88 -4.82 1.83
N MET A 21 -8.81 -5.60 1.62
CA MET A 21 -8.91 -6.89 0.92
C MET A 21 -9.68 -7.94 1.74
N LEU A 22 -9.49 -7.97 3.06
CA LEU A 22 -10.26 -8.83 3.96
C LEU A 22 -11.74 -8.42 4.00
N ALA A 23 -12.04 -7.12 4.05
CA ALA A 23 -13.40 -6.62 3.99
C ALA A 23 -14.07 -7.00 2.66
N ALA A 24 -13.34 -6.91 1.54
CA ALA A 24 -13.85 -7.31 0.23
C ALA A 24 -14.13 -8.82 0.11
N SER A 25 -13.43 -9.67 0.85
CA SER A 25 -13.62 -11.13 0.78
C SER A 25 -14.61 -11.68 1.81
N TYR A 26 -14.70 -11.08 3.00
CA TYR A 26 -15.54 -11.60 4.10
C TYR A 26 -16.87 -10.86 4.26
N ILE A 27 -17.03 -9.64 3.73
CA ILE A 27 -18.28 -8.89 3.81
C ILE A 27 -19.05 -9.05 2.52
N SER A 28 -20.30 -9.50 2.61
CA SER A 28 -21.21 -9.54 1.47
C SER A 28 -21.61 -8.13 1.07
N MET A 29 -20.99 -7.62 0.00
CA MET A 29 -21.23 -6.30 -0.58
C MET A 29 -21.62 -6.44 -2.05
N PRO A 30 -22.25 -5.41 -2.65
CA PRO A 30 -22.49 -5.40 -4.09
C PRO A 30 -21.17 -5.54 -4.85
N THR A 31 -21.18 -6.25 -5.97
CA THR A 31 -19.99 -6.55 -6.78
C THR A 31 -19.17 -5.32 -7.14
N MET A 32 -19.83 -4.19 -7.44
CA MET A 32 -19.20 -2.87 -7.66
C MET A 32 -18.29 -2.46 -6.49
N PHE A 33 -18.78 -2.57 -5.26
CA PHE A 33 -18.01 -2.19 -4.06
C PHE A 33 -16.84 -3.13 -3.81
N VAL A 34 -17.03 -4.43 -4.04
CA VAL A 34 -15.94 -5.42 -3.94
C VAL A 34 -14.81 -5.06 -4.89
N PHE A 35 -15.10 -4.75 -6.16
CA PHE A 35 -14.09 -4.34 -7.13
C PHE A 35 -13.34 -3.07 -6.70
N VAL A 36 -14.06 -2.05 -6.22
CA VAL A 36 -13.46 -0.80 -5.76
C VAL A 36 -12.53 -1.03 -4.57
N LEU A 37 -12.96 -1.80 -3.56
CA LEU A 37 -12.15 -2.14 -2.39
C LEU A 37 -10.92 -2.99 -2.75
N LEU A 38 -11.03 -3.89 -3.73
CA LEU A 38 -9.93 -4.74 -4.17
C LEU A 38 -8.85 -3.93 -4.89
N ILE A 39 -9.26 -3.00 -5.77
CA ILE A 39 -8.35 -2.07 -6.45
C ILE A 39 -7.67 -1.13 -5.44
N LEU A 40 -8.43 -0.56 -4.50
CA LEU A 40 -7.90 0.30 -3.44
C LEU A 40 -6.92 -0.47 -2.54
N GLY A 41 -7.28 -1.67 -2.12
CA GLY A 41 -6.44 -2.54 -1.28
C GLY A 41 -5.12 -2.89 -1.97
N LEU A 42 -5.17 -3.27 -3.25
CA LEU A 42 -3.98 -3.53 -4.07
C LEU A 42 -3.11 -2.27 -4.23
N TYR A 43 -3.71 -1.12 -4.53
CA TYR A 43 -2.98 0.13 -4.67
C TYR A 43 -2.27 0.54 -3.37
N LEU A 44 -2.96 0.43 -2.23
CA LEU A 44 -2.43 0.70 -0.89
C LEU A 44 -1.33 -0.28 -0.50
N MET A 45 -1.53 -1.59 -0.74
CA MET A 45 -0.50 -2.61 -0.52
C MET A 45 0.71 -2.39 -1.40
N PHE A 46 0.53 -2.07 -2.69
CA PHE A 46 1.64 -1.83 -3.60
C PHE A 46 2.41 -0.57 -3.20
N SER A 47 1.70 0.51 -2.85
CA SER A 47 2.29 1.76 -2.36
C SER A 47 3.03 1.57 -1.02
N GLY A 48 2.45 0.78 -0.11
CA GLY A 48 3.06 0.44 1.18
C GLY A 48 4.23 -0.54 1.04
N LEU A 49 4.14 -1.56 0.17
CA LEU A 49 5.23 -2.50 -0.05
C LEU A 49 6.39 -1.84 -0.80
N ALA A 50 6.10 -0.91 -1.72
CA ALA A 50 7.09 -0.10 -2.40
C ALA A 50 7.91 0.72 -1.40
N GLY A 51 7.30 1.24 -0.32
CA GLY A 51 7.97 1.46 0.96
C GLY A 51 9.22 2.35 1.00
N HIS A 52 9.36 3.30 0.08
CA HIS A 52 10.59 3.79 -0.55
C HIS A 52 10.91 3.02 -1.85
N CYS A 53 10.11 3.32 -2.87
CA CYS A 53 10.42 3.09 -4.27
C CYS A 53 11.35 1.89 -4.57
N VAL A 54 10.77 0.70 -4.66
CA VAL A 54 11.40 -0.43 -5.37
C VAL A 54 11.85 0.02 -6.77
N LEU A 55 11.09 0.91 -7.43
CA LEU A 55 11.49 1.56 -8.67
C LEU A 55 12.75 2.43 -8.55
N TYR A 56 12.93 3.21 -7.48
CA TYR A 56 14.10 4.11 -7.31
C TYR A 56 15.35 3.34 -6.87
N LYS A 57 15.18 2.25 -6.10
CA LYS A 57 16.26 1.32 -5.77
C LYS A 57 16.69 0.51 -7.01
N MET A 58 15.74 0.12 -7.87
CA MET A 58 16.01 -0.51 -9.18
C MET A 58 16.58 0.49 -10.21
N LEU A 59 16.17 1.76 -10.18
CA LEU A 59 16.68 2.86 -11.01
C LEU A 59 17.96 3.51 -10.45
N GLY A 60 18.54 2.98 -9.37
CA GLY A 60 19.80 3.46 -8.81
C GLY A 60 19.78 4.87 -8.19
N ILE A 61 18.60 5.44 -7.97
CA ILE A 61 18.46 6.78 -7.37
C ILE A 61 18.58 6.62 -5.86
N LYS A 62 19.76 6.94 -5.33
CA LYS A 62 20.02 7.01 -3.90
C LYS A 62 19.21 8.16 -3.30
N THR A 63 18.01 7.86 -2.80
CA THR A 63 17.24 8.80 -1.97
C THR A 63 17.85 8.85 -0.57
N CYS A 64 19.13 9.23 -0.49
CA CYS A 64 19.75 9.73 0.71
C CYS A 64 19.57 11.24 0.70
N LYS A 65 18.60 11.74 1.46
CA LYS A 65 19.06 12.49 2.61
C LYS A 65 18.64 11.67 3.79
#